data_AF-A0A7S3LFV3-F1
#
_entry.id   AF-A0A7S3LFV3-F1
#
_cell.length_a   1.000
_cell.length_b   1.000
_cell.length_c   1.000
_cell.angle_alpha   90.00
_cell.angle_beta   90.00
_cell.angle_gamma   90.00
#
_symmetry.space_group_name_H-M   'P 1'
#
loop_
_entity.id
_entity.type
_entity.pdbx_description
1 polymer ?
#
loop_
_entity_poly.entity_id
_entity_poly.type
_entity_poly.pdbx_seq_one_letter_code
_entity_poly.pdbx_strand_id
1 'polypeptide(L)'
;KKIMNTENTSIVDKDDSLKEDEEIAASAEIASSAESTDLQKEDEEIDPVEYYPVREFHINGFKDPISFNPLVSAIGCTCLWGLAIWCMTDPSGAREQLIEWRQSVSLMFTWLYMGSKALFFFFLIFITIRFGNVKLGSKDEPPEFSTPAYFAMIFAAGVAVGLFVYGVAEPLYYLDSHWYANPGYRSEDEIAMFAINLTVTNWGVNGWATYLIVAVCTALAGFRFKLPMTFRSCFYPILGHYTWGWVGDLID
;
A
#
# COMPACT_ATOMS: atom_id res chain seq x y z
N LYS A 1 21.56 -34.48 -86.39
CA LYS A 1 22.82 -33.96 -86.99
C LYS A 1 23.07 -32.59 -86.37
N LYS A 2 24.27 -32.33 -85.83
CA LYS A 2 24.58 -31.22 -84.89
C LYS A 2 23.89 -31.33 -83.51
N ILE A 3 24.45 -30.56 -82.56
CA ILE A 3 24.41 -30.71 -81.10
C ILE A 3 24.43 -29.29 -80.50
N MET A 4 23.89 -29.07 -79.30
CA MET A 4 24.40 -28.04 -78.38
C MET A 4 24.13 -28.41 -76.91
N ASN A 5 25.14 -28.22 -76.05
CA ASN A 5 25.01 -28.18 -74.58
C ASN A 5 24.71 -26.74 -74.14
N THR A 6 24.07 -26.59 -72.98
CA THR A 6 24.48 -25.61 -71.96
C THR A 6 23.95 -25.99 -70.58
N GLU A 7 24.77 -25.77 -69.55
CA GLU A 7 24.38 -25.77 -68.14
C GLU A 7 23.97 -24.34 -67.72
N ASN A 8 22.98 -24.19 -66.83
CA ASN A 8 22.89 -23.14 -65.77
C ASN A 8 21.47 -23.01 -65.19
N THR A 9 21.27 -23.39 -63.93
CA THR A 9 20.12 -22.98 -63.08
C THR A 9 20.48 -23.10 -61.59
N SER A 10 21.22 -22.12 -61.04
CA SER A 10 21.57 -22.08 -59.60
C SER A 10 22.01 -20.70 -59.07
N ILE A 11 21.60 -19.60 -59.71
CA ILE A 11 21.95 -18.22 -59.29
C ILE A 11 20.73 -17.30 -59.45
N VAL A 12 19.80 -17.36 -58.48
CA VAL A 12 18.72 -16.36 -58.29
C VAL A 12 18.49 -16.13 -56.80
N ASP A 13 18.25 -17.19 -56.03
CA ASP A 13 17.67 -17.13 -54.67
C ASP A 13 18.64 -16.77 -53.53
N LYS A 14 19.66 -15.94 -53.77
CA LYS A 14 20.63 -15.49 -52.75
C LYS A 14 20.69 -13.98 -52.54
N ASP A 15 20.28 -13.19 -53.53
CA ASP A 15 20.46 -11.74 -53.51
C ASP A 15 19.31 -11.02 -52.76
N ASP A 16 18.16 -11.67 -52.59
CA ASP A 16 17.03 -11.13 -51.82
C ASP A 16 17.02 -11.60 -50.36
N SER A 17 17.46 -12.84 -50.06
CA SER A 17 17.58 -13.31 -48.67
C SER A 17 18.58 -12.46 -47.87
N LEU A 18 19.67 -12.01 -48.50
CA LEU A 18 20.65 -11.11 -47.87
C LEU A 18 20.05 -9.73 -47.54
N LYS A 19 19.01 -9.28 -48.24
CA LYS A 19 18.33 -8.00 -47.97
C LYS A 19 17.32 -8.13 -46.84
N GLU A 20 16.58 -9.24 -46.78
CA GLU A 20 15.72 -9.55 -45.63
C GLU A 20 16.54 -9.68 -44.34
N ASP A 21 17.71 -10.33 -44.38
CA ASP A 21 18.63 -10.42 -43.25
C ASP A 21 19.13 -9.02 -42.80
N GLU A 22 19.49 -8.12 -43.73
CA GLU A 22 19.90 -6.73 -43.40
C GLU A 22 18.74 -5.88 -42.84
N GLU A 23 17.52 -5.99 -43.39
CA GLU A 23 16.35 -5.24 -42.93
C GLU A 23 15.87 -5.71 -41.54
N ILE A 24 15.97 -7.01 -41.25
CA ILE A 24 15.72 -7.58 -39.92
C ILE A 24 16.80 -7.11 -38.92
N ALA A 25 18.08 -7.10 -39.32
CA ALA A 25 19.17 -6.61 -38.47
C ALA A 25 19.01 -5.13 -38.12
N ALA A 26 18.71 -4.27 -39.10
CA ALA A 26 18.44 -2.85 -38.88
C ALA A 26 17.21 -2.63 -37.97
N SER A 27 16.15 -3.42 -38.15
CA SER A 27 14.96 -3.37 -37.30
C SER A 27 15.26 -3.74 -35.84
N ALA A 28 16.09 -4.76 -35.62
CA ALA A 28 16.53 -5.16 -34.28
C ALA A 28 17.46 -4.13 -33.62
N GLU A 29 18.34 -3.48 -34.40
CA GLU A 29 19.23 -2.42 -33.91
C GLU A 29 18.46 -1.15 -33.54
N ILE A 30 17.44 -0.79 -34.33
CA ILE A 30 16.48 0.30 -34.00
C ILE A 30 15.67 -0.04 -32.74
N ALA A 31 15.21 -1.28 -32.58
CA ALA A 31 14.49 -1.70 -31.37
C ALA A 31 15.39 -1.63 -30.11
N SER A 32 16.63 -2.12 -30.21
CA SER A 32 17.64 -2.01 -29.14
C SER A 32 17.97 -0.56 -28.79
N SER A 33 18.09 0.31 -29.81
CA SER A 33 18.28 1.76 -29.62
C SER A 33 17.08 2.43 -28.94
N ALA A 34 15.85 2.06 -29.30
CA ALA A 34 14.64 2.57 -28.65
C ALA A 34 14.53 2.11 -27.19
N GLU A 35 14.74 0.82 -26.91
CA GLU A 35 14.68 0.24 -25.56
C GLU A 35 15.75 0.85 -24.64
N SER A 36 16.97 1.04 -25.14
CA SER A 36 18.03 1.74 -24.39
C SER A 36 17.79 3.25 -24.23
N THR A 37 17.08 3.90 -25.15
CA THR A 37 16.71 5.33 -25.02
C THR A 37 15.59 5.57 -24.01
N ASP A 38 14.61 4.65 -23.89
CA ASP A 38 13.58 4.74 -22.84
C ASP A 38 14.14 4.37 -21.46
N LEU A 39 15.05 3.40 -21.37
CA LEU A 39 15.76 3.08 -20.11
C LEU A 39 16.65 4.23 -19.60
N GLN A 40 17.16 5.10 -20.48
CA GLN A 40 17.97 6.26 -20.09
C GLN A 40 17.15 7.46 -19.55
N LYS A 41 15.82 7.37 -19.48
CA LYS A 41 14.95 8.41 -18.92
C LYS A 41 14.64 8.22 -17.42
N GLU A 42 15.01 7.10 -16.80
CA GLU A 42 14.69 6.84 -15.39
C GLU A 42 15.48 7.71 -14.38
N ASP A 43 16.51 8.45 -14.83
CA ASP A 43 17.44 9.24 -13.99
C ASP A 43 17.26 10.78 -14.07
N GLU A 44 16.20 11.31 -14.70
CA GLU A 44 15.84 12.73 -14.52
C GLU A 44 15.21 12.96 -13.13
N GLU A 45 15.58 14.06 -12.45
CA GLU A 45 15.00 14.48 -11.17
C GLU A 45 13.61 15.13 -11.42
N ILE A 46 12.65 14.29 -11.79
CA ILE A 46 11.28 14.67 -12.17
C ILE A 46 10.56 15.30 -10.98
N ASP A 47 10.18 16.57 -11.10
CA ASP A 47 9.32 17.24 -10.12
C ASP A 47 7.91 16.62 -10.17
N PRO A 48 7.43 15.96 -9.09
CA PRO A 48 6.10 15.36 -9.06
C PRO A 48 4.97 16.41 -9.17
N VAL A 49 5.24 17.69 -8.89
CA VAL A 49 4.24 18.77 -8.95
C VAL A 49 3.87 19.13 -10.41
N GLU A 50 4.80 18.98 -11.36
CA GLU A 50 4.50 19.25 -12.79
C GLU A 50 3.75 18.09 -13.45
N TYR A 51 4.00 16.84 -13.02
CA TYR A 51 3.35 15.65 -13.60
C TYR A 51 2.00 15.29 -12.95
N TYR A 52 1.83 15.54 -11.65
CA TYR A 52 0.61 15.20 -10.89
C TYR A 52 -0.07 16.47 -10.35
N PRO A 53 -1.26 16.87 -10.86
CA PRO A 53 -1.91 18.13 -10.48
C PRO A 53 -2.62 18.05 -9.13
N VAL A 54 -1.87 17.75 -8.07
CA VAL A 54 -2.32 17.81 -6.68
C VAL A 54 -2.57 19.27 -6.30
N ARG A 55 -3.66 19.55 -5.57
CA ARG A 55 -3.95 20.90 -5.04
C ARG A 55 -3.05 21.20 -3.84
N GLU A 56 -1.78 21.50 -4.07
CA GLU A 56 -0.83 21.88 -3.02
C GLU A 56 -0.69 23.40 -2.87
N PHE A 57 -0.50 23.83 -1.63
CA PHE A 57 -0.12 25.19 -1.27
C PHE A 57 1.23 25.14 -0.54
N HIS A 58 2.23 25.85 -1.07
CA HIS A 58 3.62 25.80 -0.57
C HIS A 58 3.94 27.02 0.29
N ILE A 59 4.34 26.81 1.54
CA ILE A 59 4.85 27.85 2.43
C ILE A 59 6.37 27.93 2.27
N ASN A 60 6.80 28.91 1.47
CA ASN A 60 8.21 29.23 1.26
C ASN A 60 8.79 29.98 2.48
N GLY A 61 10.01 29.64 2.89
CA GLY A 61 10.71 30.25 4.04
C GLY A 61 11.42 29.25 4.96
N PHE A 62 11.15 27.95 4.80
CA PHE A 62 11.88 26.86 5.43
C PHE A 62 12.94 26.29 4.46
N LYS A 63 13.89 25.50 4.97
CA LYS A 63 14.91 24.83 4.14
C LYS A 63 14.27 23.91 3.10
N ASP A 64 13.26 23.18 3.54
CA ASP A 64 12.45 22.25 2.76
C ASP A 64 11.02 22.82 2.82
N PRO A 65 10.36 23.15 1.68
CA PRO A 65 9.12 23.92 1.69
C PRO A 65 7.95 23.08 2.23
N ILE A 66 7.13 23.67 3.11
CA ILE A 66 5.96 22.97 3.66
C ILE A 66 4.85 23.03 2.60
N SER A 67 4.57 21.90 1.96
CA SER A 67 3.38 21.74 1.11
C SER A 67 2.24 21.04 1.87
N PHE A 68 1.00 21.42 1.56
CA PHE A 68 -0.20 20.76 2.06
C PHE A 68 -1.38 21.07 1.13
N ASN A 69 -2.41 20.22 1.15
CA ASN A 69 -3.66 20.51 0.44
C ASN A 69 -4.58 21.39 1.32
N PRO A 70 -4.85 22.65 0.95
CA PRO A 70 -5.55 23.57 1.81
C PRO A 70 -7.02 23.19 2.03
N LEU A 71 -7.65 22.43 1.12
CA LEU A 71 -9.02 21.94 1.30
C LEU A 71 -9.06 20.80 2.31
N VAL A 72 -8.23 19.77 2.11
CA VAL A 72 -8.14 18.59 2.98
C VAL A 72 -7.70 19.01 4.39
N SER A 73 -6.65 19.82 4.51
CA SER A 73 -6.17 20.31 5.81
C SER A 73 -7.19 21.20 6.52
N ALA A 74 -7.91 22.08 5.81
CA ALA A 74 -8.96 22.89 6.43
C ALA A 74 -10.12 22.02 6.95
N ILE A 75 -10.62 21.08 6.15
CA ILE A 75 -11.70 20.16 6.55
C ILE A 75 -11.24 19.31 7.75
N GLY A 76 -10.06 18.70 7.69
CA GLY A 76 -9.49 17.89 8.78
C GLY A 76 -9.36 18.68 10.08
N CYS A 77 -8.80 19.90 10.02
CA CYS A 77 -8.72 20.78 11.18
C CYS A 77 -10.09 21.20 11.71
N THR A 78 -11.05 21.57 10.84
CA THR A 78 -12.41 21.96 11.26
C THR A 78 -13.15 20.79 11.91
N CYS A 79 -13.05 19.58 11.38
CA CYS A 79 -13.64 18.38 11.98
C CYS A 79 -13.02 18.05 13.35
N LEU A 80 -11.68 18.07 13.45
CA LEU A 80 -10.96 17.78 14.69
C LEU A 80 -11.27 18.82 15.78
N TRP A 81 -11.16 20.11 15.47
CA TRP A 81 -11.46 21.17 16.44
C TRP A 81 -12.95 21.27 16.76
N GLY A 82 -13.84 21.02 15.79
CA GLY A 82 -15.29 20.99 16.01
C GLY A 82 -15.69 19.89 17.00
N LEU A 83 -15.15 18.67 16.82
CA LEU A 83 -15.36 17.54 17.74
C LEU A 83 -14.77 17.84 19.13
N ALA A 84 -13.54 18.39 19.20
CA ALA A 84 -12.91 18.75 20.47
C ALA A 84 -13.72 19.81 21.23
N ILE A 85 -14.16 20.88 20.55
CA ILE A 85 -14.99 21.94 21.14
C ILE A 85 -16.33 21.39 21.60
N TRP A 86 -17.01 20.57 20.81
CA TRP A 86 -18.29 19.94 21.21
C TRP A 86 -18.14 19.10 22.49
N CYS A 87 -17.14 18.22 22.54
CA CYS A 87 -16.82 17.41 23.73
C CYS A 87 -16.45 18.25 24.97
N MET A 88 -15.97 19.48 24.79
CA MET A 88 -15.69 20.42 25.87
C MET A 88 -16.91 21.25 26.31
N THR A 89 -17.86 21.55 25.40
CA THR A 89 -19.03 22.39 25.69
C THR A 89 -20.24 21.61 26.19
N ASP A 90 -20.44 20.37 25.71
CA ASP A 90 -21.42 19.43 26.27
C ASP A 90 -20.81 18.02 26.41
N PRO A 91 -20.04 17.77 27.49
CA PRO A 91 -19.47 16.45 27.76
C PRO A 91 -20.53 15.35 27.98
N SER A 92 -21.76 15.74 28.33
CA SER A 92 -22.90 14.85 28.57
C SER A 92 -23.49 14.31 27.27
N GLY A 93 -24.03 15.19 26.41
CA GLY A 93 -24.63 14.80 25.14
C GLY A 93 -23.60 14.26 24.14
N ALA A 94 -22.35 14.75 24.17
CA ALA A 94 -21.26 14.16 23.41
C ALA A 94 -20.98 12.71 23.83
N ARG A 95 -20.94 12.42 25.14
CA ARG A 95 -20.76 11.05 25.65
C ARG A 95 -21.92 10.14 25.24
N GLU A 96 -23.15 10.62 25.31
CA GLU A 96 -24.35 9.84 24.94
C GLU A 96 -24.31 9.45 23.44
N GLN A 97 -24.19 10.44 22.56
CA GLN A 97 -24.16 10.22 21.10
C GLN A 97 -22.94 9.39 20.66
N LEU A 98 -21.74 9.63 21.20
CA LEU A 98 -20.56 8.83 20.85
C LEU A 98 -20.67 7.37 21.30
N ILE A 99 -21.39 7.08 22.39
CA ILE A 99 -21.70 5.70 22.82
C ILE A 99 -22.71 5.06 21.87
N GLU A 100 -23.78 5.77 21.49
CA GLU A 100 -24.80 5.31 20.55
C GLU A 100 -24.22 5.01 19.16
N TRP A 101 -23.43 5.93 18.60
CA TRP A 101 -22.79 5.76 17.29
C TRP A 101 -21.83 4.56 17.30
N ARG A 102 -21.02 4.42 18.35
CA ARG A 102 -20.14 3.26 18.55
C ARG A 102 -20.93 1.95 18.61
N GLN A 103 -22.05 1.92 19.33
CA GLN A 103 -22.93 0.74 19.40
C GLN A 103 -23.56 0.41 18.05
N SER A 104 -24.06 1.42 17.33
CA SER A 104 -24.65 1.29 16.00
C SER A 104 -23.65 0.75 14.98
N VAL A 105 -22.43 1.32 14.94
CA VAL A 105 -21.35 0.84 14.08
C VAL A 105 -20.94 -0.59 14.44
N SER A 106 -20.84 -0.91 15.73
CA SER A 106 -20.52 -2.28 16.18
C SER A 106 -21.60 -3.28 15.73
N LEU A 107 -22.88 -2.94 15.91
CA LEU A 107 -24.00 -3.81 15.53
C LEU A 107 -24.07 -4.06 14.01
N MET A 108 -23.84 -3.02 13.20
CA MET A 108 -23.99 -3.09 11.75
C MET A 108 -22.74 -3.57 11.00
N PHE A 109 -21.53 -3.35 11.53
CA PHE A 109 -20.27 -3.55 10.80
C PHE A 109 -19.26 -4.49 11.46
N THR A 110 -19.52 -5.11 12.62
CA THR A 110 -18.57 -6.09 13.21
C THR A 110 -18.18 -7.20 12.24
N TRP A 111 -19.13 -7.71 11.44
CA TRP A 111 -18.85 -8.71 10.41
C TRP A 111 -17.86 -8.20 9.34
N LEU A 112 -17.91 -6.91 9.00
CA LEU A 112 -17.02 -6.28 8.03
C LEU A 112 -15.62 -6.10 8.63
N TYR A 113 -15.50 -5.70 9.90
CA TYR A 113 -14.20 -5.60 10.60
C TYR A 113 -13.54 -6.98 10.79
N MET A 114 -14.32 -8.03 11.06
CA MET A 114 -13.79 -9.40 11.16
C MET A 114 -13.42 -9.97 9.78
N GLY A 115 -14.31 -9.80 8.79
CA GLY A 115 -14.11 -10.30 7.43
C GLY A 115 -12.95 -9.63 6.70
N SER A 116 -12.80 -8.30 6.82
CA SER A 116 -11.68 -7.56 6.23
C SER A 116 -10.33 -7.97 6.83
N LYS A 117 -10.20 -8.08 8.16
CA LYS A 117 -8.96 -8.58 8.78
C LYS A 117 -8.59 -10.00 8.34
N ALA A 118 -9.57 -10.89 8.15
CA ALA A 118 -9.32 -12.23 7.60
C ALA A 118 -8.89 -12.16 6.12
N LEU A 119 -9.62 -11.38 5.30
CA LEU A 119 -9.33 -11.18 3.88
C LEU A 119 -7.92 -10.63 3.65
N PHE A 120 -7.54 -9.58 4.38
CA PHE A 120 -6.21 -8.96 4.29
C PHE A 120 -5.09 -9.93 4.68
N PHE A 121 -5.28 -10.73 5.75
CA PHE A 121 -4.31 -11.74 6.16
C PHE A 121 -4.07 -12.80 5.06
N PHE A 122 -5.14 -13.37 4.47
CA PHE A 122 -4.99 -14.34 3.39
C PHE A 122 -4.49 -13.71 2.08
N PHE A 123 -4.88 -12.47 1.78
CA PHE A 123 -4.37 -11.72 0.62
C PHE A 123 -2.87 -11.43 0.74
N LEU A 124 -2.38 -11.06 1.92
CA LEU A 124 -0.94 -10.89 2.18
C LEU A 124 -0.15 -12.18 1.93
N ILE A 125 -0.66 -13.33 2.39
CA ILE A 125 -0.06 -14.64 2.10
C ILE A 125 -0.04 -14.90 0.59
N PHE A 126 -1.15 -14.66 -0.11
CA PHE A 126 -1.23 -14.81 -1.56
C PHE A 126 -0.23 -13.93 -2.32
N ILE A 127 -0.16 -12.62 -2.03
CA ILE A 127 0.79 -11.74 -2.72
C ILE A 127 2.25 -12.01 -2.32
N THR A 128 2.52 -12.49 -1.10
CA THR A 128 3.87 -12.92 -0.71
C THR A 128 4.32 -14.12 -1.54
N ILE A 129 3.45 -15.12 -1.72
CA ILE A 129 3.74 -16.31 -2.54
C ILE A 129 3.86 -15.95 -4.03
N ARG A 130 2.97 -15.09 -4.55
CA ARG A 130 2.90 -14.78 -5.99
C ARG A 130 3.85 -13.65 -6.44
N PHE A 131 4.18 -12.71 -5.57
CA PHE A 131 4.88 -11.47 -5.89
C PHE A 131 5.98 -11.08 -4.88
N GLY A 132 6.30 -11.90 -3.86
CA GLY A 132 7.31 -11.56 -2.84
C GLY A 132 8.74 -11.34 -3.33
N ASN A 133 9.03 -11.62 -4.61
CA ASN A 133 10.30 -11.29 -5.27
C ASN A 133 10.32 -9.87 -5.89
N VAL A 134 9.20 -9.12 -5.85
CA VAL A 134 9.11 -7.74 -6.35
C VAL A 134 9.64 -6.79 -5.28
N LYS A 135 10.69 -6.01 -5.62
CA LYS A 135 11.20 -4.96 -4.74
C LYS A 135 10.21 -3.79 -4.65
N LEU A 136 10.14 -3.18 -3.47
CA LEU A 136 9.41 -1.95 -3.18
C LEU A 136 10.26 -0.71 -3.53
N GLY A 137 10.76 -0.66 -4.77
CA GLY A 137 11.74 0.32 -5.25
C GLY A 137 12.19 0.01 -6.68
N SER A 138 13.26 0.63 -7.15
CA SER A 138 13.87 0.29 -8.45
C SER A 138 14.43 -1.14 -8.44
N LYS A 139 14.46 -1.78 -9.61
CA LYS A 139 14.72 -3.23 -9.77
C LYS A 139 16.01 -3.69 -9.11
N ASP A 140 17.06 -2.87 -9.21
CA ASP A 140 18.40 -3.19 -8.73
C ASP A 140 18.78 -2.40 -7.46
N GLU A 141 17.84 -1.64 -6.88
CA GLU A 141 18.01 -0.86 -5.66
C GLU A 141 18.31 -1.74 -4.42
N PRO A 142 19.32 -1.41 -3.60
CA PRO A 142 19.59 -2.09 -2.34
C PRO A 142 18.72 -1.51 -1.19
N PRO A 143 18.49 -2.26 -0.09
CA PRO A 143 17.83 -1.69 1.09
C PRO A 143 18.67 -0.57 1.72
N GLU A 144 18.07 0.59 1.96
CA GLU A 144 18.68 1.73 2.66
C GLU A 144 19.15 1.35 4.08
N PHE A 145 18.35 0.53 4.77
CA PHE A 145 18.61 0.09 6.15
C PHE A 145 18.99 -1.39 6.21
N SER A 146 20.00 -1.70 7.03
CA SER A 146 20.35 -3.09 7.34
C SER A 146 19.20 -3.81 8.05
N THR A 147 19.06 -5.12 7.80
CA THR A 147 17.96 -5.94 8.34
C THR A 147 17.75 -5.80 9.87
N PRO A 148 18.80 -5.76 10.72
CA PRO A 148 18.61 -5.55 12.16
C PRO A 148 18.08 -4.15 12.51
N ALA A 149 18.52 -3.12 11.79
CA ALA A 149 18.03 -1.74 11.98
C ALA A 149 16.57 -1.61 11.55
N TYR A 150 16.20 -2.20 10.40
CA TYR A 150 14.83 -2.26 9.92
C TYR A 150 13.88 -2.93 10.94
N PHE A 151 14.26 -4.09 11.49
CA PHE A 151 13.49 -4.73 12.56
C PHE A 151 13.36 -3.85 13.81
N ALA A 152 14.44 -3.17 14.23
CA ALA A 152 14.37 -2.26 15.38
C ALA A 152 13.41 -1.08 15.15
N MET A 153 13.38 -0.51 13.94
CA MET A 153 12.47 0.59 13.59
C MET A 153 10.99 0.18 13.62
N ILE A 154 10.64 -1.04 13.16
CA ILE A 154 9.26 -1.55 13.22
C ILE A 154 8.75 -1.59 14.67
N PHE A 155 9.55 -2.11 15.61
CA PHE A 155 9.17 -2.17 17.01
C PHE A 155 9.15 -0.81 17.71
N ALA A 156 10.01 0.13 17.28
CA ALA A 156 10.04 1.49 17.82
C ALA A 156 8.83 2.35 17.38
N ALA A 157 8.35 2.19 16.14
CA ALA A 157 7.40 3.11 15.54
C ALA A 157 5.93 2.91 15.97
N GLY A 158 5.47 1.65 16.13
CA GLY A 158 4.04 1.35 15.99
C GLY A 158 3.19 1.17 17.24
N VAL A 159 3.68 0.50 18.29
CA VAL A 159 2.77 -0.28 19.18
C VAL A 159 3.01 -0.13 20.69
N ALA A 160 4.05 0.58 21.12
CA ALA A 160 4.53 0.55 22.51
C ALA A 160 3.47 0.92 23.56
N VAL A 161 2.71 2.00 23.35
CA VAL A 161 1.67 2.45 24.31
C VAL A 161 0.50 1.47 24.38
N GLY A 162 0.08 0.92 23.23
CA GLY A 162 -1.01 -0.05 23.15
C GLY A 162 -0.67 -1.33 23.92
N LEU A 163 0.51 -1.90 23.68
CA LEU A 163 0.99 -3.10 24.38
C LEU A 163 1.19 -2.85 25.89
N PHE A 164 1.67 -1.67 26.30
CA PHE A 164 1.86 -1.35 27.71
C PHE A 164 0.54 -1.28 28.49
N VAL A 165 -0.53 -0.76 27.89
CA VAL A 165 -1.86 -0.69 28.52
C VAL A 165 -2.60 -2.02 28.39
N TYR A 166 -2.79 -2.52 27.17
CA TYR A 166 -3.68 -3.64 26.88
C TYR A 166 -3.02 -5.00 27.03
N GLY A 167 -1.69 -5.11 26.96
CA GLY A 167 -0.98 -6.39 27.13
C GLY A 167 -1.19 -7.05 28.51
N VAL A 168 -1.64 -6.27 29.52
CA VAL A 168 -2.11 -6.78 30.82
C VAL A 168 -3.62 -6.58 30.98
N ALA A 169 -4.17 -5.43 30.59
CA ALA A 169 -5.58 -5.13 30.84
C ALA A 169 -6.56 -5.97 29.98
N GLU A 170 -6.22 -6.28 28.73
CA GLU A 170 -7.07 -7.05 27.82
C GLU A 170 -7.23 -8.54 28.20
N PRO A 171 -6.16 -9.31 28.51
CA PRO A 171 -6.32 -10.69 28.95
C PRO A 171 -6.98 -10.79 30.34
N LEU A 172 -6.76 -9.83 31.24
CA LEU A 172 -7.49 -9.78 32.52
C LEU A 172 -8.97 -9.44 32.31
N TYR A 173 -9.30 -8.51 31.41
CA TYR A 173 -10.68 -8.22 31.04
C TYR A 173 -11.35 -9.46 30.44
N TYR A 174 -10.68 -10.20 29.54
CA TYR A 174 -11.25 -11.40 28.95
C TYR A 174 -11.42 -12.55 29.96
N LEU A 175 -10.52 -12.68 30.94
CA LEU A 175 -10.61 -13.65 32.04
C LEU A 175 -11.81 -13.38 32.96
N ASP A 176 -12.07 -12.12 33.30
CA ASP A 176 -13.24 -11.70 34.10
C ASP A 176 -14.55 -11.66 33.27
N SER A 177 -14.45 -11.58 31.93
CA SER A 177 -15.63 -11.42 31.07
C SER A 177 -16.46 -12.70 30.91
N HIS A 178 -17.47 -12.83 31.78
CA HIS A 178 -18.43 -13.93 31.81
C HIS A 178 -19.19 -14.17 30.49
N TRP A 179 -19.17 -13.23 29.53
CA TRP A 179 -19.86 -13.40 28.24
C TRP A 179 -19.14 -14.38 27.27
N TYR A 180 -17.85 -14.71 27.48
CA TYR A 180 -17.06 -15.67 26.65
C TYR A 180 -16.83 -17.01 27.38
N ALA A 181 -16.91 -17.01 28.72
CA ALA A 181 -16.90 -18.19 29.57
C ALA A 181 -18.33 -18.74 29.74
N ASN A 182 -18.76 -19.62 28.82
CA ASN A 182 -20.06 -20.29 28.93
C ASN A 182 -20.15 -21.09 30.26
N PRO A 183 -21.00 -20.68 31.23
CA PRO A 183 -20.76 -20.92 32.66
C PRO A 183 -21.17 -22.31 33.18
N GLY A 184 -20.82 -23.36 32.43
CA GLY A 184 -21.06 -24.76 32.83
C GLY A 184 -20.18 -25.81 32.13
N TYR A 185 -19.24 -25.41 31.25
CA TYR A 185 -18.52 -26.35 30.37
C TYR A 185 -17.03 -26.04 30.14
N ARG A 186 -16.38 -25.23 30.99
CA ARG A 186 -14.94 -24.95 30.92
C ARG A 186 -14.29 -24.90 32.30
N SER A 187 -13.03 -25.34 32.39
CA SER A 187 -12.18 -25.12 33.56
C SER A 187 -11.61 -23.69 33.60
N GLU A 188 -11.06 -23.30 34.75
CA GLU A 188 -10.34 -22.02 34.90
C GLU A 188 -9.15 -21.93 33.93
N ASP A 189 -8.40 -23.02 33.72
CA ASP A 189 -7.31 -23.11 32.75
C ASP A 189 -7.79 -22.86 31.31
N GLU A 190 -8.94 -23.42 30.93
CA GLU A 190 -9.51 -23.23 29.59
C GLU A 190 -9.98 -21.79 29.35
N ILE A 191 -10.51 -21.12 30.38
CA ILE A 191 -10.88 -19.70 30.32
C ILE A 191 -9.62 -18.83 30.22
N ALA A 192 -8.58 -19.12 31.02
CA ALA A 192 -7.30 -18.41 30.96
C ALA A 192 -6.60 -18.56 29.60
N MET A 193 -6.54 -19.78 29.05
CA MET A 193 -6.02 -20.01 27.69
C MET A 193 -6.86 -19.28 26.64
N PHE A 194 -8.18 -19.25 26.77
CA PHE A 194 -9.04 -18.52 25.84
C PHE A 194 -8.80 -17.00 25.87
N ALA A 195 -8.66 -16.41 27.06
CA ALA A 195 -8.37 -14.98 27.24
C ALA A 195 -7.03 -14.56 26.60
N ILE A 196 -5.99 -15.37 26.78
CA ILE A 196 -4.69 -15.17 26.11
C ILE A 196 -4.83 -15.32 24.59
N ASN A 197 -5.49 -16.36 24.09
CA ASN A 197 -5.68 -16.58 22.65
C ASN A 197 -6.45 -15.44 21.96
N LEU A 198 -7.46 -14.87 22.62
CA LEU A 198 -8.20 -13.72 22.07
C LEU A 198 -7.34 -12.45 22.04
N THR A 199 -6.57 -12.18 23.10
CA THR A 199 -5.59 -11.08 23.14
C THR A 199 -4.55 -11.23 22.01
N VAL A 200 -3.99 -12.43 21.84
CA VAL A 200 -3.04 -12.76 20.75
C VAL A 200 -3.68 -12.66 19.37
N THR A 201 -5.00 -12.84 19.24
CA THR A 201 -5.72 -12.62 17.98
C THR A 201 -5.79 -11.14 17.61
N ASN A 202 -5.87 -10.23 18.59
CA ASN A 202 -5.88 -8.78 18.35
C ASN A 202 -4.48 -8.19 18.13
N TRP A 203 -3.49 -8.58 18.93
CA TRP A 203 -2.13 -8.00 18.90
C TRP A 203 -1.10 -8.81 18.10
N GLY A 204 -1.42 -10.06 17.75
CA GLY A 204 -0.62 -10.92 16.87
C GLY A 204 -0.82 -10.63 15.38
N VAL A 205 -0.39 -11.56 14.53
CA VAL A 205 -0.22 -11.35 13.07
C VAL A 205 -1.48 -10.85 12.35
N ASN A 206 -2.68 -11.16 12.86
CA ASN A 206 -3.94 -10.65 12.28
C ASN A 206 -4.12 -9.13 12.46
N GLY A 207 -3.62 -8.54 13.57
CA GLY A 207 -3.60 -7.10 13.77
C GLY A 207 -2.63 -6.41 12.80
N TRP A 208 -1.44 -6.97 12.61
CA TRP A 208 -0.43 -6.43 11.68
C TRP A 208 -0.85 -6.49 10.20
N ALA A 209 -1.78 -7.38 9.84
CA ALA A 209 -2.24 -7.54 8.47
C ALA A 209 -2.86 -6.25 7.88
N THR A 210 -3.55 -5.43 8.69
CA THR A 210 -4.11 -4.15 8.20
C THR A 210 -3.00 -3.16 7.83
N TYR A 211 -1.99 -3.03 8.70
CA TYR A 211 -0.83 -2.15 8.47
C TYR A 211 0.00 -2.60 7.26
N LEU A 212 0.21 -3.92 7.09
CA LEU A 212 0.99 -4.47 5.98
C LEU A 212 0.32 -4.24 4.61
N ILE A 213 -1.01 -4.27 4.50
CA ILE A 213 -1.71 -3.87 3.27
C ILE A 213 -1.39 -2.42 2.93
N VAL A 214 -1.58 -1.51 3.89
CA VAL A 214 -1.34 -0.07 3.69
C VAL A 214 0.13 0.18 3.33
N ALA A 215 1.07 -0.41 4.06
CA ALA A 215 2.51 -0.25 3.83
C ALA A 215 2.96 -0.77 2.45
N VAL A 216 2.40 -1.87 1.96
CA VAL A 216 2.70 -2.37 0.60
C VAL A 216 2.10 -1.42 -0.45
N CYS A 217 0.86 -0.95 -0.25
CA CYS A 217 0.23 0.01 -1.17
C CYS A 217 0.98 1.35 -1.24
N THR A 218 1.40 1.92 -0.10
CA THR A 218 2.15 3.19 -0.06
C THR A 218 3.56 3.02 -0.60
N ALA A 219 4.27 1.95 -0.25
CA ALA A 219 5.62 1.70 -0.75
C ALA A 219 5.66 1.41 -2.25
N LEU A 220 4.65 0.71 -2.80
CA LEU A 220 4.52 0.56 -4.25
C LEU A 220 4.21 1.90 -4.94
N ALA A 221 3.30 2.71 -4.38
CA ALA A 221 2.98 4.02 -4.94
C ALA A 221 4.20 4.97 -4.96
N GLY A 222 4.81 5.21 -3.80
CA GLY A 222 5.93 6.14 -3.67
C GLY A 222 7.23 5.62 -4.29
N PHE A 223 7.75 4.49 -3.81
CA PHE A 223 9.11 4.04 -4.18
C PHE A 223 9.17 3.31 -5.51
N ARG A 224 8.17 2.47 -5.85
CA ARG A 224 8.17 1.68 -7.10
C ARG A 224 7.57 2.40 -8.30
N PHE A 225 6.51 3.21 -8.10
CA PHE A 225 5.81 3.93 -9.17
C PHE A 225 6.05 5.45 -9.20
N LYS A 226 6.87 5.98 -8.26
CA LYS A 226 7.22 7.42 -8.17
C LYS A 226 5.99 8.35 -8.15
N LEU A 227 4.90 7.91 -7.51
CA LEU A 227 3.72 8.73 -7.25
C LEU A 227 3.95 9.62 -6.01
N PRO A 228 3.26 10.77 -5.88
CA PRO A 228 3.28 11.59 -4.67
C PRO A 228 2.92 10.76 -3.43
N MET A 229 3.59 11.02 -2.30
CA MET A 229 3.52 10.15 -1.12
C MET A 229 2.27 10.39 -0.25
N THR A 230 1.10 10.16 -0.84
CA THR A 230 -0.25 10.40 -0.29
C THR A 230 -1.13 9.14 -0.40
N PHE A 231 -2.25 9.07 0.34
CA PHE A 231 -3.11 7.88 0.32
C PHE A 231 -3.88 7.74 -1.01
N ARG A 232 -4.29 8.86 -1.61
CA ARG A 232 -4.89 8.90 -2.96
C ARG A 232 -4.06 8.12 -4.00
N SER A 233 -2.73 8.20 -3.92
CA SER A 233 -1.82 7.57 -4.89
C SER A 233 -1.95 6.05 -4.93
N CYS A 234 -2.29 5.41 -3.80
CA CYS A 234 -2.57 3.98 -3.74
C CYS A 234 -3.77 3.55 -4.61
N PHE A 235 -4.67 4.48 -4.95
CA PHE A 235 -5.86 4.26 -5.77
C PHE A 235 -5.66 4.68 -7.24
N TYR A 236 -4.53 5.27 -7.61
CA TYR A 236 -4.23 5.65 -9.00
C TYR A 236 -4.40 4.49 -10.02
N PRO A 237 -4.01 3.23 -9.73
CA PRO A 237 -4.25 2.10 -10.65
C PRO A 237 -5.73 1.75 -10.90
N ILE A 238 -6.66 2.29 -10.09
CA ILE A 238 -8.11 2.03 -10.18
C ILE A 238 -8.87 3.26 -10.68
N LEU A 239 -8.49 4.46 -10.20
CA LEU A 239 -9.18 5.72 -10.46
C LEU A 239 -8.51 6.57 -11.57
N GLY A 240 -7.25 6.30 -11.89
CA GLY A 240 -6.47 7.07 -12.87
C GLY A 240 -6.50 8.57 -12.56
N HIS A 241 -6.82 9.39 -13.57
CA HIS A 241 -6.86 10.85 -13.43
C HIS A 241 -7.82 11.37 -12.34
N TYR A 242 -8.85 10.61 -11.94
CA TYR A 242 -9.76 11.03 -10.86
C TYR A 242 -9.06 11.12 -9.48
N THR A 243 -7.94 10.41 -9.30
CA THR A 243 -7.07 10.50 -8.10
C THR A 243 -6.58 11.93 -7.84
N TRP A 244 -6.35 12.73 -8.87
CA TRP A 244 -5.89 14.12 -8.74
C TRP A 244 -7.07 15.13 -8.64
N GLY A 245 -8.31 14.62 -8.74
CA GLY A 245 -9.54 15.39 -8.60
C GLY A 245 -10.05 15.49 -7.16
N TRP A 246 -11.33 15.84 -7.02
CA TRP A 246 -12.02 15.88 -5.71
C TRP A 246 -12.16 14.49 -5.06
N VAL A 247 -12.06 13.41 -5.84
CA VAL A 247 -12.12 12.03 -5.33
C VAL A 247 -10.86 11.71 -4.51
N GLY A 248 -9.68 12.20 -4.92
CA GLY A 248 -8.47 12.10 -4.10
C GLY A 248 -8.53 12.93 -2.81
N ASP A 249 -9.12 14.13 -2.87
CA ASP A 249 -9.39 14.98 -1.69
C ASP A 249 -10.50 14.45 -0.76
N LEU A 250 -11.06 13.27 -1.08
CA LEU A 250 -12.00 12.52 -0.23
C LEU A 250 -11.37 11.19 0.27
N ILE A 251 -10.18 10.83 -0.24
CA ILE A 251 -9.41 9.63 0.17
C ILE A 251 -8.30 10.00 1.16
N ASP A 252 -7.69 11.19 0.99
CA ASP A 252 -6.78 11.82 1.95
C ASP A 252 -7.54 12.57 3.07
#